data_AF-A0A7S2CWF4-F1
#
_entry.id   AF-A0A7S2CWF4-F1
#
_cell.length_a   1.000
_cell.length_b   1.000
_cell.length_c   1.000
_cell.angle_alpha   90.00
_cell.angle_beta   90.00
_cell.angle_gamma   90.00
#
_symmetry.space_group_name_H-M   'P 1'
#
loop_
_entity.id
_entity.type
_entity.pdbx_description
1 polymer ?
#
loop_
_entity_poly.entity_id
_entity_poly.type
_entity_poly.pdbx_seq_one_letter_code
_entity_poly.pdbx_strand_id
1 'polypeptide(L)'
;ACRFSLALLPAGGQATGGPLLVAKGCTDPVIGPILAGMYTVHGENHGRPAFLKTEKAGEEDVNLYFWDDRDGPENSGWWFAPVIGGDAVWAFTPGGGDDSLPPETGWHVPYNGDVDHGLTLMPGEESEASLGRGDLLVDLASRLSGLAGRLEMPGAGTHVASQEGTAVAAAGDAEAARALSLPAISQPLEAF
;
A
#
# COMPACT_ATOMS: atom_id res chain seq x y z
N ALA A 1 6.63 -39.11 -11.49
CA ALA A 1 6.07 -38.09 -12.40
C ALA A 1 5.03 -37.28 -11.64
N CYS A 2 5.46 -36.23 -10.94
CA CYS A 2 4.55 -35.33 -10.22
C CYS A 2 4.23 -34.15 -11.16
N ARG A 3 2.96 -34.04 -11.52
CA ARG A 3 2.43 -32.91 -12.31
C ARG A 3 2.30 -31.71 -11.37
N PHE A 4 3.17 -30.71 -11.53
CA PHE A 4 2.89 -29.37 -11.02
C PHE A 4 1.89 -28.72 -11.98
N SER A 5 0.62 -28.65 -11.56
CA SER A 5 -0.36 -27.82 -12.23
C SER A 5 0.02 -26.36 -12.02
N LEU A 6 0.32 -25.70 -13.14
CA LEU A 6 0.43 -24.26 -13.27
C LEU A 6 -0.91 -23.63 -12.88
N ALA A 7 -1.00 -23.02 -11.71
CA ALA A 7 -2.07 -22.10 -11.39
C ALA A 7 -1.60 -20.69 -11.82
N LEU A 8 -2.19 -20.18 -12.90
CA LEU A 8 -2.14 -18.76 -13.22
C LEU A 8 -2.76 -18.00 -12.04
N LEU A 9 -1.94 -17.23 -11.32
CA LEU A 9 -2.44 -16.18 -10.43
C LEU A 9 -3.03 -15.07 -11.31
N PRO A 10 -4.23 -14.54 -11.00
CA PRO A 10 -4.77 -13.41 -11.73
C PRO A 10 -3.89 -12.18 -11.50
N ALA A 11 -3.38 -11.61 -12.59
CA ALA A 11 -2.84 -10.26 -12.59
C ALA A 11 -3.99 -9.27 -12.42
N GLY A 12 -3.92 -8.42 -11.38
CA GLY A 12 -4.89 -7.35 -11.14
C GLY A 12 -5.82 -7.64 -9.95
N GLY A 13 -5.28 -7.63 -8.74
CA GLY A 13 -6.08 -7.46 -7.54
C GLY A 13 -6.64 -6.04 -7.52
N GLN A 14 -7.95 -5.90 -7.66
CA GLN A 14 -8.66 -4.64 -7.47
C GLN A 14 -8.37 -4.11 -6.07
N ALA A 15 -7.91 -2.87 -5.97
CA ALA A 15 -7.87 -2.12 -4.73
C ALA A 15 -9.31 -1.88 -4.25
N THR A 16 -9.86 -2.80 -3.45
CA THR A 16 -11.03 -2.52 -2.63
C THR A 16 -10.59 -1.54 -1.56
N GLY A 17 -11.26 -0.39 -1.51
CA GLY A 17 -10.99 0.72 -0.59
C GLY A 17 -10.75 0.28 0.85
N GLY A 18 -9.48 0.12 1.19
CA GLY A 18 -9.01 -0.13 2.54
C GLY A 18 -8.21 1.07 3.01
N PRO A 19 -7.96 1.18 4.34
CA PRO A 19 -7.18 2.26 4.92
C PRO A 19 -5.94 2.59 4.09
N LEU A 20 -5.85 3.83 3.63
CA LEU A 20 -4.71 4.34 2.93
C LEU A 20 -3.69 4.81 3.96
N LEU A 21 -2.41 4.46 3.77
CA LEU A 21 -1.30 5.03 4.51
C LEU A 21 -0.36 5.74 3.54
N VAL A 22 0.31 6.77 4.02
CA VAL A 22 1.31 7.51 3.25
C VAL A 22 2.60 7.58 4.05
N ALA A 23 3.65 6.98 3.51
CA ALA A 23 5.01 7.09 4.04
C ALA A 23 5.71 8.30 3.44
N LYS A 24 6.28 9.16 4.30
CA LYS A 24 7.02 10.35 3.87
C LYS A 24 8.29 10.54 4.70
N GLY A 25 9.22 11.30 4.11
CA GLY A 25 10.53 11.59 4.69
C GLY A 25 11.44 10.38 4.62
N CYS A 26 12.15 10.10 5.71
CA CYS A 26 13.35 9.27 5.83
C CYS A 26 14.65 10.01 5.47
N THR A 27 15.62 9.89 6.36
CA THR A 27 16.95 10.50 6.31
C THR A 27 17.93 9.64 5.52
N ASP A 28 17.71 8.32 5.47
CA ASP A 28 18.53 7.41 4.67
C ASP A 28 18.29 7.65 3.15
N PRO A 29 19.33 8.03 2.39
CA PRO A 29 19.18 8.43 0.99
C PRO A 29 18.90 7.25 0.04
N VAL A 30 19.10 6.01 0.48
CA VAL A 30 18.86 4.80 -0.31
C VAL A 30 17.49 4.21 0.02
N ILE A 31 17.16 4.09 1.31
CA ILE A 31 15.91 3.47 1.77
C ILE A 31 14.74 4.44 1.68
N GLY A 32 14.95 5.73 1.90
CA GLY A 32 13.87 6.73 1.86
C GLY A 32 13.05 6.72 0.56
N PRO A 33 13.68 6.75 -0.64
CA PRO A 33 12.97 6.63 -1.91
C PRO A 33 12.23 5.31 -2.11
N ILE A 34 12.72 4.21 -1.50
CA ILE A 34 12.08 2.89 -1.56
C ILE A 34 10.79 2.91 -0.74
N LEU A 35 10.84 3.45 0.47
CA LEU A 35 9.69 3.43 1.39
C LEU A 35 8.68 4.54 1.12
N ALA A 36 9.09 5.71 0.64
CA ALA A 36 8.19 6.84 0.42
C ALA A 36 7.10 6.51 -0.63
N GLY A 37 5.84 6.79 -0.30
CA GLY A 37 4.72 6.55 -1.20
C GLY A 37 3.42 6.23 -0.48
N MET A 38 2.43 5.83 -1.27
CA MET A 38 1.11 5.42 -0.79
C MET A 38 1.05 3.91 -0.60
N TYR A 39 0.32 3.48 0.42
CA TYR A 39 0.16 2.09 0.82
C TYR A 39 -1.31 1.78 1.02
N THR A 40 -1.77 0.71 0.39
CA THR A 40 -3.16 0.24 0.52
C THR A 40 -3.18 -1.12 1.18
N VAL A 41 -4.21 -1.40 1.97
CA VAL A 41 -4.40 -2.75 2.52
C VAL A 41 -4.49 -3.77 1.37
N HIS A 42 -3.68 -4.81 1.46
CA HIS A 42 -3.60 -5.90 0.48
C HIS A 42 -3.84 -7.27 1.11
N GLY A 43 -3.83 -7.38 2.43
CA GLY A 43 -4.13 -8.62 3.13
C GLY A 43 -4.10 -8.48 4.64
N GLU A 44 -3.87 -9.59 5.32
CA GLU A 44 -3.71 -9.67 6.77
C GLU A 44 -2.44 -10.46 7.10
N ASN A 45 -1.71 -10.04 8.13
CA ASN A 45 -0.62 -10.79 8.73
C ASN A 45 -0.73 -10.72 10.25
N HIS A 46 -0.65 -11.87 10.92
CA HIS A 46 -0.75 -12.02 12.38
C HIS A 46 -1.93 -11.24 13.01
N GLY A 47 -3.12 -11.34 12.40
CA GLY A 47 -4.34 -10.69 12.90
C GLY A 47 -4.40 -9.19 12.64
N ARG A 48 -3.55 -8.65 11.76
CA ARG A 48 -3.45 -7.22 11.45
C ARG A 48 -3.41 -6.94 9.96
N PRO A 49 -3.86 -5.76 9.50
CA PRO A 49 -3.76 -5.39 8.10
C PRO A 49 -2.31 -5.41 7.62
N ALA A 50 -2.09 -6.05 6.47
CA ALA A 50 -0.86 -5.95 5.71
C ALA A 50 -1.09 -4.98 4.55
N PHE A 51 -0.18 -4.02 4.40
CA PHE A 51 -0.25 -2.98 3.38
C PHE A 51 0.79 -3.23 2.29
N LEU A 52 0.42 -2.90 1.07
CA LEU A 52 1.30 -2.94 -0.09
C LEU A 52 1.41 -1.53 -0.67
N LYS A 53 2.64 -1.12 -0.98
CA LYS A 53 2.89 0.14 -1.67
C LYS A 53 2.24 0.11 -3.05
N THR A 54 1.54 1.19 -3.41
CA THR A 54 0.82 1.30 -4.68
C THR A 54 1.77 1.32 -5.89
N GLU A 55 3.01 1.77 -5.69
CA GLU A 55 4.06 1.83 -6.69
C GLU A 55 5.22 0.93 -6.28
N LYS A 56 5.73 0.13 -7.22
CA LYS A 56 6.93 -0.69 -7.00
C LYS A 56 8.17 0.18 -6.79
N ALA A 57 9.09 -0.29 -5.95
CA ALA A 57 10.42 0.29 -5.83
C ALA A 57 11.37 -0.46 -6.78
N GLY A 58 11.44 -0.01 -8.03
CA GLY A 58 12.10 -0.77 -9.09
C GLY A 58 11.29 -1.99 -9.48
N GLU A 59 11.85 -3.19 -9.32
CA GLU A 59 11.15 -4.47 -9.57
C GLU A 59 10.50 -5.06 -8.30
N GLU A 60 10.86 -4.52 -7.13
CA GLU A 60 10.43 -5.04 -5.82
C GLU A 60 9.13 -4.39 -5.36
N ASP A 61 8.28 -5.21 -4.74
CA ASP A 61 7.15 -4.75 -3.96
C ASP A 61 7.61 -4.22 -2.62
N VAL A 62 6.81 -3.39 -1.96
CA VAL A 62 7.11 -2.90 -0.61
C VAL A 62 5.93 -3.18 0.29
N ASN A 63 6.12 -4.13 1.20
CA ASN A 63 5.11 -4.57 2.16
C ASN A 63 5.35 -3.90 3.51
N LEU A 64 4.27 -3.47 4.14
CA LEU A 64 4.23 -3.03 5.53
C LEU A 64 3.31 -3.98 6.31
N TYR A 65 3.88 -4.70 7.27
CA TYR A 65 3.17 -5.77 7.98
C TYR A 65 3.64 -5.87 9.43
N PHE A 66 2.79 -6.45 10.27
CA PHE A 66 3.11 -6.73 11.67
C PHE A 66 3.67 -8.14 11.82
N TRP A 67 4.61 -8.35 12.74
CA TRP A 67 5.10 -9.64 13.22
C TRP A 67 4.83 -9.77 14.72
N ASP A 68 4.30 -10.92 15.15
CA ASP A 68 4.05 -11.17 16.57
C ASP A 68 5.32 -11.68 17.28
N ASP A 69 5.20 -12.04 18.55
CA ASP A 69 6.31 -12.43 19.42
C ASP A 69 6.71 -13.91 19.29
N ARG A 70 6.22 -14.63 18.27
CA ARG A 70 6.49 -16.08 18.09
C ARG A 70 7.99 -16.39 17.97
N ASP A 71 8.77 -15.46 17.43
CA ASP A 71 10.21 -15.56 17.21
C ASP A 71 11.00 -14.69 18.19
N GLY A 72 10.36 -14.25 19.27
CA GLY A 72 10.95 -13.40 20.30
C GLY A 72 10.34 -11.99 20.32
N PRO A 73 10.17 -11.39 21.52
CA PRO A 73 9.60 -10.05 21.65
C PRO A 73 10.43 -8.96 20.93
N GLU A 74 11.72 -9.19 20.71
CA GLU A 74 12.60 -8.31 19.93
C GLU A 74 12.25 -8.24 18.44
N ASN A 75 11.62 -9.30 17.91
CA ASN A 75 11.19 -9.38 16.52
C ASN A 75 9.71 -8.96 16.35
N SER A 76 9.00 -8.74 17.45
CA SER A 76 7.61 -8.31 17.41
C SER A 76 7.52 -6.82 17.13
N GLY A 77 6.80 -6.49 16.07
CA GLY A 77 6.66 -5.11 15.64
C GLY A 77 6.19 -4.97 14.20
N TRP A 78 6.33 -3.77 13.66
CA TRP A 78 5.99 -3.48 12.27
C TRP A 78 7.23 -3.41 11.40
N TRP A 79 7.13 -3.96 10.20
CA TRP A 79 8.24 -4.18 9.27
C TRP A 79 7.93 -3.62 7.90
N PHE A 80 8.93 -3.00 7.28
CA PHE A 80 8.98 -2.76 5.83
C PHE A 80 9.89 -3.79 5.17
N ALA A 81 9.37 -4.53 4.19
CA ALA A 81 10.13 -5.56 3.48
C ALA A 81 9.65 -5.81 2.04
N PRO A 82 10.49 -6.37 1.16
CA PRO A 82 10.07 -6.80 -0.17
C PRO A 82 9.07 -7.96 -0.13
N VAL A 83 9.20 -8.84 0.87
CA VAL A 83 8.34 -10.02 1.05
C VAL A 83 7.99 -10.14 2.54
N ILE A 84 6.73 -10.43 2.84
CA ILE A 84 6.27 -10.70 4.22
C ILE A 84 6.99 -11.94 4.76
N GLY A 85 7.68 -11.80 5.89
CA GLY A 85 8.43 -12.89 6.54
C GLY A 85 9.69 -13.34 5.77
N GLY A 86 10.16 -12.56 4.79
CA GLY A 86 11.43 -12.81 4.12
C GLY A 86 12.64 -12.34 4.93
N ASP A 87 13.84 -12.74 4.49
CA ASP A 87 15.10 -12.42 5.17
C ASP A 87 15.55 -10.95 4.98
N ALA A 88 15.09 -10.31 3.91
CA ALA A 88 15.42 -8.92 3.60
C ALA A 88 14.38 -7.98 4.20
N VAL A 89 14.84 -6.95 4.90
CA VAL A 89 14.00 -5.92 5.55
C VAL A 89 14.68 -4.56 5.45
N TRP A 90 13.89 -3.49 5.34
CA TRP A 90 14.39 -2.12 5.25
C TRP A 90 14.28 -1.36 6.55
N ALA A 91 13.14 -1.47 7.22
CA ALA A 91 12.86 -0.71 8.42
C ALA A 91 11.99 -1.52 9.39
N PHE A 92 12.16 -1.22 10.68
CA PHE A 92 11.49 -1.91 11.77
C PHE A 92 11.09 -0.92 12.85
N THR A 93 9.97 -1.19 13.53
CA THR A 93 9.61 -0.49 14.76
C THR A 93 9.06 -1.50 15.75
N PRO A 94 9.69 -1.65 16.94
CA PRO A 94 9.28 -2.64 17.92
C PRO A 94 7.94 -2.28 18.56
N GLY A 95 7.19 -3.32 18.94
CA GLY A 95 5.94 -3.17 19.69
C GLY A 95 4.71 -2.94 18.82
N GLY A 96 3.72 -2.22 19.36
CA GLY A 96 2.41 -2.06 18.73
C GLY A 96 1.49 -3.27 18.91
N GLY A 97 1.78 -4.19 19.84
CA GLY A 97 1.02 -5.44 20.08
C GLY A 97 -0.48 -5.27 20.39
N ASP A 98 -0.94 -4.07 20.75
CA ASP A 98 -2.36 -3.74 20.95
C ASP A 98 -2.99 -2.97 19.77
N ASP A 99 -2.18 -2.38 18.87
CA ASP A 99 -2.64 -1.23 18.08
C ASP A 99 -3.36 -1.43 16.74
N SER A 100 -3.57 -2.58 16.11
CA SER A 100 -4.15 -2.73 14.74
C SER A 100 -3.48 -1.98 13.55
N LEU A 101 -2.92 -0.78 13.72
CA LEU A 101 -2.25 0.03 12.71
C LEU A 101 -0.78 0.28 13.08
N PRO A 102 0.09 0.51 12.09
CA PRO A 102 1.49 0.83 12.32
C PRO A 102 1.64 2.20 12.99
N PRO A 103 2.69 2.39 13.81
CA PRO A 103 2.94 3.68 14.45
C PRO A 103 3.38 4.74 13.44
N GLU A 104 3.03 5.99 13.71
CA GLU A 104 3.39 7.13 12.85
C GLU A 104 4.91 7.37 12.82
N THR A 105 5.61 7.13 13.93
CA THR A 105 7.05 7.42 14.11
C THR A 105 7.76 6.29 14.87
N GLY A 106 9.07 6.41 15.07
CA GLY A 106 9.86 5.42 15.82
C GLY A 106 10.42 4.29 14.95
N TRP A 107 10.62 4.56 13.66
CA TRP A 107 11.15 3.62 12.69
C TRP A 107 12.67 3.58 12.74
N HIS A 108 13.24 2.40 12.94
CA HIS A 108 14.66 2.13 12.74
C HIS A 108 14.94 1.97 11.25
N VAL A 109 15.84 2.78 10.71
CA VAL A 109 16.27 2.73 9.30
C VAL A 109 17.80 2.80 9.20
N PRO A 110 18.48 1.76 8.69
CA PRO A 110 17.97 0.42 8.39
C PRO A 110 17.36 -0.24 9.64
N TYR A 111 16.68 -1.38 9.49
CA TYR A 111 15.94 -2.04 10.58
C TYR A 111 16.71 -2.24 11.90
N ASN A 112 18.03 -2.39 11.83
CA ASN A 112 18.95 -2.56 12.97
C ASN A 112 19.77 -1.31 13.31
N GLY A 113 19.44 -0.18 12.68
CA GLY A 113 20.09 1.11 12.87
C GLY A 113 19.42 1.98 13.94
N ASP A 114 19.76 3.27 13.93
CA ASP A 114 19.13 4.25 14.79
C ASP A 114 17.71 4.58 14.31
N VAL A 115 16.92 5.20 15.20
CA VAL A 115 15.60 5.70 14.86
C VAL A 115 15.75 6.86 13.86
N ASP A 116 15.11 6.72 12.71
CA ASP A 116 15.00 7.77 11.70
C ASP A 116 13.83 8.69 12.04
N HIS A 117 14.15 9.86 12.59
CA HIS A 117 13.16 10.88 12.94
C HIS A 117 12.46 11.54 11.74
N GLY A 118 12.96 11.29 10.52
CA GLY A 118 12.37 11.77 9.29
C GLY A 118 11.32 10.84 8.71
N LEU A 119 11.35 9.53 9.01
CA LEU A 119 10.37 8.57 8.47
C LEU A 119 9.06 8.65 9.25
N THR A 120 7.99 9.02 8.55
CA THR A 120 6.65 9.20 9.13
C THR A 120 5.58 8.45 8.33
N LEU A 121 4.61 7.86 9.02
CA LEU A 121 3.43 7.23 8.44
C LEU A 121 2.16 7.98 8.83
N MET A 122 1.45 8.51 7.84
CA MET A 122 0.19 9.19 8.07
C MET A 122 -0.97 8.41 7.45
N PRO A 123 -2.16 8.40 8.07
CA PRO A 123 -3.39 8.04 7.39
C PRO A 123 -3.54 8.89 6.13
N GLY A 124 -3.73 8.24 5.00
CA GLY A 124 -4.13 8.88 3.76
C GLY A 124 -5.64 8.98 3.68
N GLU A 125 -6.13 10.03 3.03
CA GLU A 125 -7.54 10.11 2.64
C GLU A 125 -7.76 9.11 1.51
N GLU A 126 -8.72 8.20 1.69
CA GLU A 126 -9.20 7.37 0.59
C GLU A 126 -9.60 8.27 -0.58
N SER A 127 -8.88 8.17 -1.69
CA SER A 127 -9.25 8.93 -2.86
C SER A 127 -10.58 8.39 -3.37
N GLU A 128 -11.65 9.18 -3.26
CA GLU A 128 -12.98 8.92 -3.86
C GLU A 128 -12.90 8.61 -5.37
N ALA A 129 -11.74 8.81 -6.01
CA ALA A 129 -11.46 8.41 -7.39
C ALA A 129 -11.45 6.88 -7.62
N SER A 130 -11.47 6.05 -6.57
CA SER A 130 -11.57 4.59 -6.71
C SER A 130 -13.01 4.05 -6.81
N LEU A 131 -14.03 4.88 -6.61
CA LEU A 131 -15.45 4.53 -6.88
C LEU A 131 -15.74 4.55 -8.38
N GLY A 132 -15.13 3.58 -9.08
CA GLY A 132 -15.36 3.32 -10.49
C GLY A 132 -16.79 2.84 -10.74
N ARG A 133 -17.64 3.73 -11.26
CA ARG A 133 -18.78 3.49 -12.18
C ARG A 133 -19.92 2.53 -11.77
N GLY A 134 -19.86 1.83 -10.64
CA GLY A 134 -20.90 0.89 -10.20
C GLY A 134 -21.92 1.47 -9.21
N ASP A 135 -21.50 2.38 -8.32
CA ASP A 135 -22.31 2.79 -7.17
C ASP A 135 -23.22 4.01 -7.38
N LEU A 136 -23.08 4.71 -8.51
CA LEU A 136 -23.91 5.88 -8.81
C LEU A 136 -25.40 5.53 -9.04
N LEU A 137 -25.72 4.24 -9.26
CA LEU A 137 -27.11 3.77 -9.35
C LEU A 137 -27.72 3.47 -7.97
N VAL A 138 -26.95 3.03 -6.97
CA VAL A 138 -27.48 2.73 -5.64
C VAL A 138 -27.73 4.02 -4.85
N ASP A 139 -26.86 5.03 -5.03
CA ASP A 139 -27.04 6.35 -4.42
C ASP A 139 -28.24 7.09 -5.06
N LEU A 140 -28.38 7.04 -6.39
CA LEU A 140 -29.54 7.65 -7.05
C LEU A 140 -30.84 6.88 -6.79
N ALA A 141 -30.83 5.54 -6.69
CA ALA A 141 -32.02 4.77 -6.33
C ALA A 141 -32.50 5.08 -4.89
N SER A 142 -31.56 5.32 -3.97
CA SER A 142 -31.87 5.74 -2.60
C SER A 142 -32.43 7.16 -2.54
N ARG A 143 -31.98 8.06 -3.42
CA ARG A 143 -32.46 9.45 -3.50
C ARG A 143 -33.75 9.62 -4.31
N LEU A 144 -34.01 8.75 -5.29
CA LEU A 144 -35.26 8.75 -6.06
C LEU A 144 -36.42 8.10 -5.30
N SER A 145 -36.15 7.18 -4.37
CA SER A 145 -37.19 6.63 -3.49
C SER A 145 -37.71 7.65 -2.45
N GLY A 146 -36.96 8.73 -2.22
CA GLY A 146 -37.35 9.83 -1.31
C GLY A 146 -38.16 10.96 -1.97
N LEU A 147 -38.34 10.96 -3.30
CA LEU A 147 -39.00 12.07 -4.02
C LEU A 147 -40.19 11.67 -4.89
N ALA A 148 -40.77 10.48 -4.68
CA ALA A 148 -42.04 10.08 -5.32
C ALA A 148 -43.28 10.67 -4.60
N GLY A 149 -43.20 11.94 -4.21
CA GLY A 149 -44.28 12.64 -3.54
C GLY A 149 -44.20 14.13 -3.77
N ARG A 150 -44.72 14.58 -4.92
CA ARG A 150 -45.56 15.78 -5.10
C ARG A 150 -45.22 16.65 -6.32
N LEU A 151 -46.08 16.49 -7.33
CA LEU A 151 -46.63 17.49 -8.27
C LEU A 151 -45.72 18.13 -9.35
N GLU A 152 -46.11 17.81 -10.59
CA GLU A 152 -46.37 18.71 -11.74
C GLU A 152 -45.19 19.37 -12.53
N MET A 153 -45.09 18.91 -13.79
CA MET A 153 -44.59 19.63 -14.98
C MET A 153 -45.56 20.79 -15.35
N PRO A 154 -45.23 21.83 -16.17
CA PRO A 154 -44.32 21.79 -17.34
C PRO A 154 -43.49 23.07 -17.65
N GLY A 155 -42.59 23.00 -18.62
CA GLY A 155 -42.10 24.21 -19.32
C GLY A 155 -40.75 24.06 -20.03
N ALA A 156 -40.74 24.29 -21.34
CA ALA A 156 -39.65 24.07 -22.29
C ALA A 156 -38.45 25.04 -22.18
N GLY A 157 -37.30 24.61 -22.69
CA GLY A 157 -36.15 25.50 -22.91
C GLY A 157 -34.91 24.74 -23.42
N THR A 158 -34.78 24.65 -24.74
CA THR A 158 -33.57 24.24 -25.48
C THR A 158 -32.39 25.17 -25.16
N HIS A 159 -31.18 24.65 -24.96
CA HIS A 159 -29.95 25.29 -25.47
C HIS A 159 -28.78 24.30 -25.54
N VAL A 160 -28.12 24.35 -26.70
CA VAL A 160 -26.96 23.60 -27.17
C VAL A 160 -25.68 24.22 -26.62
N ALA A 161 -24.69 23.41 -26.22
CA ALA A 161 -23.27 23.78 -26.35
C ALA A 161 -22.35 22.56 -26.20
N SER A 162 -21.64 22.28 -27.29
CA SER A 162 -20.51 21.38 -27.43
C SER A 162 -19.30 21.83 -26.60
N GLN A 163 -18.45 20.89 -26.15
CA GLN A 163 -17.02 20.94 -26.50
C GLN A 163 -16.28 19.63 -26.22
N GLU A 164 -15.47 19.28 -27.21
CA GLU A 164 -14.51 18.17 -27.29
C GLU A 164 -13.21 18.50 -26.54
N GLY A 165 -12.51 17.49 -26.05
CA GLY A 165 -11.24 17.65 -25.35
C GLY A 165 -10.46 16.34 -25.25
N THR A 166 -9.81 15.99 -26.36
CA THR A 166 -8.98 14.81 -26.62
C THR A 166 -7.75 14.72 -25.70
N ALA A 167 -7.56 13.57 -25.07
CA ALA A 167 -6.34 13.21 -24.36
C ALA A 167 -5.31 12.59 -25.32
N VAL A 168 -4.04 13.01 -25.24
CA VAL A 168 -2.91 12.33 -25.88
C VAL A 168 -1.79 12.16 -24.86
N ALA A 169 -1.26 10.93 -24.83
CA ALA A 169 -0.30 10.37 -23.90
C ALA A 169 1.17 10.53 -24.35
N ALA A 170 2.06 9.91 -23.57
CA ALA A 170 3.46 9.51 -23.83
C ALA A 170 4.54 10.55 -23.44
N ALA A 171 5.72 10.17 -22.94
CA ALA A 171 6.27 8.91 -22.45
C ALA A 171 7.47 9.27 -21.55
N GLY A 172 7.78 8.41 -20.59
CA GLY A 172 8.98 8.48 -19.77
C GLY A 172 10.14 7.69 -20.40
N ASP A 173 11.35 8.17 -20.15
CA ASP A 173 12.59 7.41 -20.24
C ASP A 173 13.24 7.47 -18.86
N ALA A 174 13.39 6.32 -18.19
CA ALA A 174 14.20 6.19 -16.99
C ALA A 174 15.03 4.89 -17.10
N GLU A 175 16.31 5.12 -17.37
CA GLU A 175 17.35 4.13 -17.58
C GLU A 175 17.96 3.69 -16.23
N ALA A 176 18.09 2.37 -16.08
CA ALA A 176 19.09 1.62 -15.32
C ALA A 176 19.24 1.87 -13.80
N ALA A 177 18.72 0.93 -13.01
CA ALA A 177 19.32 0.55 -11.72
C ALA A 177 19.88 -0.88 -11.83
N ARG A 178 21.21 -0.98 -11.80
CA ARG A 178 21.93 -2.25 -11.78
C ARG A 178 21.90 -2.83 -10.36
N ALA A 179 21.43 -4.07 -10.25
CA ALA A 179 21.45 -4.87 -9.04
C ALA A 179 22.87 -5.00 -8.46
N LEU A 180 23.03 -4.60 -7.19
CA LEU A 180 24.20 -4.95 -6.40
C LEU A 180 23.86 -6.22 -5.61
N SER A 181 24.32 -7.35 -6.15
CA SER A 181 24.40 -8.63 -5.45
C SER A 181 25.50 -8.56 -4.40
N LEU A 182 25.17 -8.83 -3.13
CA LEU A 182 26.13 -9.03 -2.05
C LEU A 182 25.60 -10.08 -1.04
N PRO A 183 26.49 -10.68 -0.22
CA PRO A 183 26.59 -12.13 -0.10
C PRO A 183 25.80 -12.73 1.07
N ALA A 184 25.43 -13.99 0.90
CA ALA A 184 24.94 -14.86 1.97
C ALA A 184 26.00 -14.97 3.08
N ILE A 185 25.70 -14.47 4.28
CA ILE A 185 26.52 -14.70 5.46
C ILE A 185 25.84 -15.78 6.30
N SER A 186 26.24 -17.02 5.99
CA SER A 186 26.15 -18.14 6.92
C SER A 186 27.22 -17.92 8.00
N GLN A 187 26.83 -17.77 9.27
CA GLN A 187 27.74 -17.99 10.40
C GLN A 187 26.99 -18.77 11.51
N PRO A 188 27.63 -19.77 12.12
CA PRO A 188 27.01 -20.67 13.09
C PRO A 188 26.99 -20.09 14.50
N LEU A 189 25.99 -20.52 15.25
CA LEU A 189 25.77 -20.29 16.68
C LEU A 189 26.93 -20.93 17.48
N GLU A 190 27.85 -20.12 18.00
CA GLU A 190 28.79 -20.56 19.04
C GLU A 190 28.25 -20.11 20.40
N ALA A 191 27.98 -21.11 21.23
CA ALA A 191 27.52 -21.02 22.59
C ALA A 191 28.53 -20.32 23.50
N PHE A 192 28.04 -19.49 24.43
CA PHE A 192 28.50 -19.44 25.82
C PHE A 192 27.40 -18.88 26.73
#